data_AF-A0A075KLV2-F1
#
_entry.id   AF-A0A075KLV2-F1
#
_cell.length_a   1.000
_cell.length_b   1.000
_cell.length_c   1.000
_cell.angle_alpha   90.00
_cell.angle_beta   90.00
_cell.angle_gamma   90.00
#
_symmetry.space_group_name_H-M   'P 1'
#
loop_
_entity.id
_entity.type
_entity.pdbx_description
1 polymer ?
#
loop_
_entity_poly.entity_id
_entity_poly.type
_entity_poly.pdbx_seq_one_letter_code
_entity_poly.pdbx_strand_id
1 'polypeptide(L)'
;MNTIMKQCLSLLILVITLFTPTVLAAESPSNAKVSNTFHLTGQVVFSNLEGGFYGIIGDDGKKYQPTNLPRKLKKDGATIKFDAKIKDNGMSTFQWGTIVELSNVAPITTTISAEERRAIYVLLKRMDAFNTKDLNKLQQIDTVARKLTKEQFGSWVNKYDNFTLQYVDISYSDSISITGSCYYTRELVNGMTLHGNTDLTGMTFTLSQTQNGWKLTESGALTNPINPYNPDVLAELKQKALEKYKTDTLASLWQ
;
A
#
# COMPACT_ATOMS: atom_id res chain seq x y z
N MET A 1 14.68 -15.99 50.26
CA MET A 1 15.89 -16.68 50.73
C MET A 1 17.04 -16.24 49.83
N ASN A 2 17.97 -15.36 50.14
CA ASN A 2 18.36 -14.57 51.32
C ASN A 2 19.11 -13.33 50.77
N THR A 3 18.74 -12.10 51.18
CA THR A 3 19.50 -11.27 52.15
C THR A 3 20.73 -10.61 51.50
N ILE A 4 20.65 -9.35 51.06
CA ILE A 4 20.94 -8.12 51.84
C ILE A 4 22.31 -8.17 52.53
N MET A 5 23.26 -7.37 52.04
CA MET A 5 24.45 -6.96 52.79
C MET A 5 24.76 -5.50 52.40
N LYS A 6 24.10 -4.53 53.04
CA LYS A 6 24.59 -3.69 54.16
C LYS A 6 26.00 -3.08 53.94
N GLN A 7 25.95 -1.78 53.63
CA GLN A 7 26.62 -0.68 54.32
C GLN A 7 28.16 -0.72 54.47
N CYS A 8 28.85 0.25 53.86
CA CYS A 8 29.94 0.97 54.52
C CYS A 8 30.14 2.37 53.90
N LEU A 9 30.09 3.34 54.81
CA LEU A 9 30.33 4.77 54.70
C LEU A 9 31.84 5.04 54.72
N SER A 10 32.37 5.96 53.90
CA SER A 10 33.60 6.78 54.12
C SER A 10 34.11 7.31 52.77
N LEU A 11 33.88 8.58 52.42
CA LEU A 11 34.81 9.72 52.58
C LEU A 11 36.09 9.68 51.70
N LEU A 12 36.33 10.83 51.07
CA LEU A 12 37.61 11.36 50.58
C LEU A 12 38.09 10.94 49.16
N ILE A 13 38.00 11.86 48.19
CA ILE A 13 39.15 12.64 47.65
C ILE A 13 38.81 13.23 46.27
N LEU A 14 38.93 14.54 46.24
CA LEU A 14 39.05 15.46 45.13
C LEU A 14 40.25 15.08 44.23
N VAL A 15 40.03 14.70 42.97
CA VAL A 15 40.99 14.99 41.88
C VAL A 15 40.20 15.30 40.61
N ILE A 16 40.19 16.60 40.29
CA ILE A 16 39.79 17.15 39.00
C ILE A 16 40.95 16.88 38.04
N THR A 17 40.79 15.93 37.11
CA THR A 17 41.60 15.88 35.90
C THR A 17 40.71 16.23 34.71
N LEU A 18 40.97 17.41 34.15
CA LEU A 18 40.49 17.88 32.87
C LEU A 18 40.88 16.87 31.78
N PHE A 19 39.95 15.99 31.44
CA PHE A 19 39.92 15.33 30.14
C PHE A 19 38.77 15.95 29.37
N THR A 20 39.08 16.86 28.46
CA THR A 20 38.15 17.26 27.40
C THR A 20 38.24 16.20 26.31
N PRO A 21 37.26 15.29 26.15
CA PRO A 21 37.07 14.70 24.84
C PRO A 21 36.52 15.82 23.95
N THR A 22 37.31 16.26 22.99
CA THR A 22 36.79 16.88 21.78
C THR A 22 35.78 15.90 21.18
N VAL A 23 34.51 16.11 21.50
CA VAL A 23 33.40 15.46 20.80
C VAL A 23 33.42 16.04 19.40
N LEU A 24 34.01 15.30 18.46
CA LEU A 24 33.61 15.37 17.08
C LEU A 24 32.11 15.10 17.08
N ALA A 25 31.32 16.17 16.93
CA ALA A 25 29.92 16.07 16.60
C ALA A 25 29.87 15.34 15.25
N ALA A 26 29.71 14.03 15.30
CA ALA A 26 29.15 13.30 14.19
C ALA A 26 27.76 13.92 13.99
N GLU A 27 27.64 14.73 12.94
CA GLU A 27 26.35 15.20 12.46
C GLU A 27 25.45 13.98 12.37
N SER A 28 24.45 13.93 13.25
CA SER A 28 23.45 12.89 13.24
C SER A 28 22.89 12.83 11.82
N PRO A 29 22.82 11.65 11.18
CA PRO A 29 22.20 11.55 9.88
C PRO A 29 20.79 12.12 10.02
N SER A 30 20.55 13.20 9.28
CA SER A 30 19.27 13.86 9.09
C SER A 30 18.16 12.82 9.21
N ASN A 31 17.39 12.92 10.29
CA ASN A 31 16.20 12.13 10.53
C ASN A 31 15.24 12.45 9.38
N ALA A 32 15.35 11.70 8.29
CA ALA A 32 14.45 11.77 7.16
C ALA A 32 13.07 11.43 7.71
N LYS A 33 12.28 12.47 7.96
CA LYS A 33 10.88 12.38 8.37
C LYS A 33 10.22 11.34 7.48
N VAL A 34 9.92 10.18 8.04
CA VAL A 34 8.98 9.25 7.41
C VAL A 34 7.70 10.07 7.22
N SER A 35 7.33 10.32 5.97
CA SER A 35 6.12 11.07 5.67
C SER A 35 4.93 10.28 6.22
N ASN A 36 4.35 10.74 7.33
CA ASN A 36 3.14 10.17 7.92
C ASN A 36 1.88 10.44 7.10
N THR A 37 2.02 10.99 5.89
CA THR A 37 0.92 11.34 4.98
C THR A 37 0.82 10.35 3.83
N PHE A 38 -0.39 9.92 3.50
CA PHE A 38 -0.69 9.04 2.37
C PHE A 38 -1.97 9.46 1.64
N HIS A 39 -2.11 9.00 0.40
CA HIS A 39 -3.27 9.23 -0.47
C HIS A 39 -4.04 7.92 -0.61
N LEU A 40 -5.37 7.96 -0.46
CA LEU A 40 -6.20 6.77 -0.50
C LEU A 40 -7.64 7.07 -0.90
N THR A 41 -8.35 6.05 -1.38
CA THR A 41 -9.80 6.02 -1.52
C THR A 41 -10.42 5.08 -0.50
N GLY A 42 -11.66 5.37 -0.09
CA GLY A 42 -12.33 4.51 0.87
C GLY A 42 -13.81 4.83 1.01
N GLN A 43 -14.49 3.97 1.75
CA GLN A 43 -15.91 4.12 2.06
C GLN A 43 -16.09 4.67 3.48
N VAL A 44 -16.88 5.72 3.60
CA VAL A 44 -17.35 6.24 4.89
C VAL A 44 -18.35 5.25 5.48
N VAL A 45 -18.13 4.88 6.74
CA VAL A 45 -19.00 3.96 7.48
C VAL A 45 -19.45 4.60 8.78
N PHE A 46 -20.72 4.42 9.13
CA PHE A 46 -21.24 4.76 10.45
C PHE A 46 -21.04 3.58 11.40
N SER A 47 -20.38 3.81 12.52
CA SER A 47 -20.26 2.85 13.62
C SER A 47 -21.13 3.30 14.77
N ASN A 48 -21.86 2.37 15.39
CA ASN A 48 -22.73 2.62 16.55
C ASN A 48 -22.01 2.47 17.92
N LEU A 49 -20.68 2.35 17.93
CA LEU A 49 -19.88 2.26 19.16
C LEU A 49 -19.88 3.59 19.92
N GLU A 50 -19.96 3.53 21.25
CA GLU A 50 -19.83 4.67 22.17
C GLU A 50 -20.66 5.93 21.79
N GLY A 51 -21.92 5.75 21.39
CA GLY A 51 -22.79 6.86 21.01
C GLY A 51 -22.70 7.27 19.52
N GLY A 52 -21.84 6.58 18.77
CA GLY A 52 -21.82 6.58 17.32
C GLY A 52 -20.84 7.58 16.70
N PHE A 53 -20.11 7.14 15.68
CA PHE A 53 -19.17 7.98 14.94
C PHE A 53 -19.05 7.54 13.47
N TYR A 54 -18.50 8.42 12.64
CA TYR A 54 -18.19 8.12 11.24
C TYR A 54 -16.71 7.82 11.09
N GLY A 55 -16.44 6.67 10.47
CA GLY A 55 -15.11 6.19 10.14
C GLY A 55 -14.95 5.99 8.63
N ILE A 56 -13.75 5.58 8.21
CA ILE A 56 -13.46 5.24 6.81
C ILE A 56 -12.84 3.83 6.77
N ILE A 57 -13.38 2.96 5.92
CA ILE A 57 -12.70 1.73 5.50
C ILE A 57 -11.98 2.05 4.20
N GLY A 58 -10.64 2.08 4.25
CA GLY A 58 -9.81 2.33 3.08
C GLY A 58 -9.86 1.16 2.09
N ASP A 59 -9.60 1.45 0.83
CA ASP A 59 -9.45 0.43 -0.21
C ASP A 59 -8.15 -0.40 0.00
N ASP A 60 -7.29 0.00 0.93
CA ASP A 60 -6.21 -0.82 1.49
C ASP A 60 -6.69 -1.86 2.52
N GLY A 61 -7.98 -1.84 2.87
CA GLY A 61 -8.62 -2.75 3.83
C GLY A 61 -8.47 -2.31 5.29
N LYS A 62 -7.85 -1.16 5.57
CA LYS A 62 -7.69 -0.67 6.96
C LYS A 62 -8.82 0.24 7.38
N LYS A 63 -9.03 0.32 8.70
CA LYS A 63 -9.96 1.25 9.33
C LYS A 63 -9.24 2.53 9.72
N TYR A 64 -9.84 3.66 9.39
CA TYR A 64 -9.32 4.99 9.68
C TYR A 64 -10.36 5.81 10.42
N GLN A 65 -9.97 6.37 11.55
CA GLN A 65 -10.80 7.25 12.35
C GLN A 65 -10.42 8.71 12.08
N PRO A 66 -11.19 9.43 11.24
CA PRO A 66 -10.89 10.81 10.90
C PRO A 66 -11.27 11.76 12.03
N THR A 67 -10.35 12.66 12.38
CA THR A 67 -10.59 13.72 13.38
C THR A 67 -11.37 14.92 12.82
N ASN A 68 -11.42 15.07 11.50
CA ASN A 68 -11.96 16.24 10.81
C ASN A 68 -12.80 15.89 9.56
N LEU A 69 -13.51 14.75 9.55
CA LEU A 69 -14.36 14.37 8.42
C LEU A 69 -15.44 15.44 8.15
N PRO A 70 -15.48 16.06 6.95
CA PRO A 70 -16.42 17.12 6.64
C PRO A 70 -17.87 16.69 6.84
N ARG A 71 -18.71 17.55 7.43
CA ARG A 71 -20.12 17.24 7.74
C ARG A 71 -20.90 16.76 6.52
N LYS A 72 -20.63 17.31 5.33
CA LYS A 72 -21.28 16.93 4.07
C LYS A 72 -20.96 15.50 3.62
N LEU A 73 -19.86 14.92 4.13
CA LEU A 73 -19.39 13.57 3.80
C LEU A 73 -19.66 12.55 4.93
N LYS A 74 -20.29 12.97 6.03
CA LYS A 74 -20.78 12.07 7.10
C LYS A 74 -22.06 11.34 6.64
N LYS A 75 -21.93 10.51 5.62
CA LYS A 75 -22.99 9.69 5.05
C LYS A 75 -22.47 8.27 4.91
N ASP A 76 -23.19 7.32 5.50
CA ASP A 76 -22.84 5.91 5.41
C ASP A 76 -22.85 5.46 3.94
N GLY A 77 -21.83 4.68 3.55
CA GLY A 77 -21.63 4.19 2.19
C GLY A 77 -21.01 5.20 1.21
N ALA A 78 -20.78 6.46 1.60
CA ALA A 78 -20.16 7.45 0.71
C ALA A 78 -18.73 7.05 0.35
N THR A 79 -18.39 7.06 -0.94
CA THR A 79 -17.01 6.79 -1.39
C THR A 79 -16.28 8.12 -1.57
N ILE A 80 -15.08 8.22 -1.01
CA ILE A 80 -14.26 9.43 -1.01
C ILE A 80 -12.83 9.12 -1.45
N LYS A 81 -12.17 10.12 -2.05
CA LYS A 81 -10.71 10.22 -2.13
C LYS A 81 -10.23 11.20 -1.07
N PHE A 82 -9.09 10.92 -0.46
CA PHE A 82 -8.54 11.75 0.60
C PHE A 82 -7.03 11.55 0.76
N ASP A 83 -6.42 12.59 1.29
CA ASP A 83 -5.09 12.52 1.89
C ASP A 83 -5.28 12.37 3.39
N ALA A 84 -4.42 11.61 4.03
CA ALA A 84 -4.49 11.37 5.46
C ALA A 84 -3.11 11.43 6.09
N LYS A 85 -3.00 12.15 7.20
CA LYS A 85 -1.84 12.15 8.08
C LYS A 85 -2.14 11.34 9.35
N ILE A 86 -1.31 10.34 9.65
CA ILE A 86 -1.43 9.53 10.87
C ILE A 86 -1.11 10.39 12.10
N LYS A 87 -1.96 10.28 13.14
CA LYS A 87 -1.77 10.92 14.44
C LYS A 87 -1.24 9.92 15.47
N ASP A 88 0.09 9.90 15.66
CA ASP A 88 0.79 8.92 16.50
C ASP A 88 0.39 8.99 17.99
N ASN A 89 -0.01 10.16 18.49
CA ASN A 89 -0.41 10.37 19.89
C ASN A 89 -1.92 10.63 20.05
N GLY A 90 -2.74 10.22 19.08
CA GLY A 90 -4.18 10.31 19.21
C GLY A 90 -4.70 9.31 20.24
N MET A 91 -5.32 9.81 21.32
CA MET A 91 -6.16 8.96 22.16
C MET A 91 -7.58 8.97 21.58
N SER A 92 -8.16 7.79 21.40
CA SER A 92 -9.54 7.61 20.97
C SER A 92 -10.24 6.70 21.97
N THR A 93 -11.43 7.10 22.41
CA THR A 93 -12.29 6.26 23.23
C THR A 93 -12.83 5.08 22.42
N PHE A 94 -13.11 5.29 21.12
CA PHE A 94 -13.71 4.28 20.24
C PHE A 94 -12.81 3.08 19.91
N GLN A 95 -11.49 3.21 20.10
CA GLN A 95 -10.48 2.19 19.74
C GLN A 95 -10.69 1.55 18.35
N TRP A 96 -11.12 2.36 17.37
CA TRP A 96 -11.53 1.88 16.06
C TRP A 96 -10.56 2.36 14.97
N GLY A 97 -9.56 1.55 14.65
CA GLY A 97 -8.64 1.83 13.55
C GLY A 97 -7.61 2.94 13.84
N THR A 98 -6.94 3.39 12.79
CA THR A 98 -5.86 4.39 12.88
C THR A 98 -6.45 5.80 12.89
N ILE A 99 -6.08 6.62 13.88
CA ILE A 99 -6.53 8.01 13.95
C ILE A 99 -5.80 8.84 12.89
N VAL A 100 -6.56 9.55 12.07
CA VAL A 100 -6.03 10.35 10.98
C VAL A 100 -6.59 11.77 10.96
N GLU A 101 -5.81 12.69 10.44
CA GLU A 101 -6.25 14.01 10.01
C GLU A 101 -6.31 14.03 8.48
N LEU A 102 -7.48 14.37 7.95
CA LEU A 102 -7.72 14.35 6.51
C LEU A 102 -7.40 15.69 5.86
N SER A 103 -6.93 15.65 4.62
CA SER A 103 -6.82 16.78 3.69
C SER A 103 -7.25 16.34 2.29
N ASN A 104 -7.51 17.31 1.40
CA ASN A 104 -7.91 17.04 0.00
C ASN A 104 -9.07 16.04 -0.15
N VAL A 105 -10.02 16.10 0.79
CA VAL A 105 -11.15 15.15 0.83
C VAL A 105 -12.18 15.53 -0.23
N ALA A 106 -12.48 14.62 -1.14
CA ALA A 106 -13.50 14.80 -2.16
C ALA A 106 -14.35 13.53 -2.31
N PRO A 107 -15.68 13.66 -2.52
CA PRO A 107 -16.49 12.51 -2.91
C PRO A 107 -16.07 12.02 -4.29
N ILE A 108 -16.10 10.71 -4.50
CA ILE A 108 -15.94 10.11 -5.82
C ILE A 108 -17.21 9.35 -6.19
N THR A 109 -17.76 9.67 -7.35
CA THR A 109 -18.83 8.87 -7.97
C THR A 109 -18.16 7.87 -8.88
N THR A 110 -18.28 6.59 -8.57
CA THR A 110 -17.63 5.53 -9.34
C THR A 110 -18.60 4.39 -9.59
N THR A 111 -18.59 3.86 -10.80
CA THR A 111 -19.27 2.61 -11.17
C THR A 111 -18.44 1.38 -10.80
N ILE A 112 -17.23 1.58 -10.28
CA ILE A 112 -16.29 0.53 -9.88
C ILE A 112 -16.67 0.03 -8.49
N SER A 113 -16.86 -1.28 -8.35
CA SER A 113 -17.17 -1.93 -7.07
C SER A 113 -16.03 -1.74 -6.07
N ALA A 114 -16.32 -1.80 -4.76
CA ALA A 114 -15.29 -1.59 -3.73
C ALA A 114 -14.18 -2.65 -3.78
N GLU A 115 -14.56 -3.85 -4.17
CA GLU A 115 -13.78 -5.08 -4.29
C GLU A 115 -12.76 -4.91 -5.42
N GLU A 116 -13.23 -4.36 -6.54
CA GLU A 116 -12.36 -4.01 -7.65
C GLU A 116 -11.44 -2.84 -7.30
N ARG A 117 -11.91 -1.82 -6.58
CA ARG A 117 -11.03 -0.73 -6.11
C ARG A 117 -9.91 -1.23 -5.19
N ARG A 118 -10.25 -2.12 -4.26
CA ARG A 118 -9.29 -2.79 -3.36
C ARG A 118 -8.28 -3.62 -4.15
N ALA A 119 -8.75 -4.36 -5.15
CA ALA A 119 -7.87 -5.14 -6.01
C ALA A 119 -6.90 -4.23 -6.80
N ILE A 120 -7.41 -3.19 -7.44
CA ILE A 120 -6.61 -2.19 -8.14
C ILE A 120 -5.57 -1.57 -7.20
N TYR A 121 -5.96 -1.19 -5.98
CA TYR A 121 -5.03 -0.63 -4.99
C TYR A 121 -3.85 -1.57 -4.70
N VAL A 122 -4.11 -2.83 -4.36
CA VAL A 122 -3.05 -3.80 -4.03
C VAL A 122 -2.17 -4.09 -5.25
N LEU A 123 -2.78 -4.24 -6.43
CA LEU A 123 -2.06 -4.51 -7.68
C LEU A 123 -1.19 -3.33 -8.10
N LEU A 124 -1.65 -2.10 -7.93
CA LEU A 124 -0.84 -0.90 -8.17
C LEU A 124 0.34 -0.80 -7.18
N LYS A 125 0.15 -1.15 -5.90
CA LYS A 125 1.28 -1.26 -4.95
C LYS A 125 2.29 -2.32 -5.36
N ARG A 126 1.83 -3.42 -5.97
CA ARG A 126 2.71 -4.43 -6.57
C ARG A 126 3.50 -3.87 -7.75
N MET A 127 2.85 -3.13 -8.66
CA MET A 127 3.53 -2.47 -9.78
C MET A 127 4.55 -1.44 -9.29
N ASP A 128 4.21 -0.64 -8.27
CA ASP A 128 5.14 0.31 -7.64
C ASP A 128 6.38 -0.41 -7.07
N ALA A 129 6.21 -1.54 -6.39
CA ALA A 129 7.33 -2.33 -5.88
C ALA A 129 8.23 -2.85 -7.02
N PHE A 130 7.65 -3.23 -8.16
CA PHE A 130 8.42 -3.65 -9.34
C PHE A 130 9.12 -2.49 -10.05
N ASN A 131 8.46 -1.34 -10.17
CA ASN A 131 9.02 -0.14 -10.80
C ASN A 131 10.16 0.44 -9.96
N THR A 132 9.97 0.48 -8.64
CA THR A 132 10.99 0.97 -7.70
C THR A 132 12.04 -0.07 -7.31
N LYS A 133 11.94 -1.29 -7.86
CA LYS A 133 12.85 -2.41 -7.57
C LYS A 133 12.99 -2.69 -6.07
N ASP A 134 11.92 -2.46 -5.31
CA ASP A 134 11.90 -2.56 -3.85
C ASP A 134 11.20 -3.84 -3.38
N LEU A 135 11.99 -4.84 -3.00
CA LEU A 135 11.49 -6.10 -2.47
C LEU A 135 10.72 -5.92 -1.16
N ASN A 136 11.09 -4.95 -0.32
CA ASN A 136 10.40 -4.74 0.96
C ASN A 136 8.97 -4.27 0.72
N LYS A 137 8.77 -3.34 -0.23
CA LYS A 137 7.41 -2.93 -0.65
C LYS A 137 6.60 -4.11 -1.15
N LEU A 138 7.21 -4.98 -1.97
CA LEU A 138 6.55 -6.17 -2.48
C LEU A 138 6.14 -7.11 -1.33
N GLN A 139 7.04 -7.43 -0.40
CA GLN A 139 6.78 -8.36 0.71
C GLN A 139 5.77 -7.85 1.73
N GLN A 140 5.54 -6.53 1.78
CA GLN A 140 4.48 -5.93 2.60
C GLN A 140 3.07 -6.22 2.04
N ILE A 141 2.92 -6.38 0.73
CA ILE A 141 1.61 -6.57 0.07
C ILE A 141 1.41 -7.98 -0.51
N ASP A 142 2.48 -8.68 -0.88
CA ASP A 142 2.49 -10.01 -1.46
C ASP A 142 3.12 -11.00 -0.46
N THR A 143 2.28 -11.84 0.13
CA THR A 143 2.73 -12.83 1.12
C THR A 143 3.51 -13.98 0.49
N VAL A 144 3.26 -14.27 -0.79
CA VAL A 144 3.99 -15.30 -1.56
C VAL A 144 5.43 -14.86 -1.77
N ALA A 145 5.64 -13.56 -2.03
CA ALA A 145 6.96 -12.96 -2.22
C ALA A 145 7.84 -12.91 -0.96
N ARG A 146 7.32 -13.21 0.24
CA ARG A 146 8.12 -13.22 1.49
C ARG A 146 9.23 -14.26 1.50
N LYS A 147 9.12 -15.30 0.66
CA LYS A 147 10.14 -16.32 0.49
C LYS A 147 11.23 -15.93 -0.52
N LEU A 148 11.02 -14.84 -1.26
CA LEU A 148 11.92 -14.39 -2.33
C LEU A 148 13.13 -13.66 -1.75
N THR A 149 14.33 -13.94 -2.25
CA THR A 149 15.53 -13.17 -1.89
C THR A 149 15.70 -11.93 -2.77
N LYS A 150 16.53 -10.97 -2.34
CA LYS A 150 16.84 -9.77 -3.13
C LYS A 150 17.49 -10.12 -4.48
N GLU A 151 18.32 -11.16 -4.51
CA GLU A 151 19.01 -11.63 -5.70
C GLU A 151 18.04 -12.24 -6.70
N GLN A 152 17.11 -13.09 -6.23
CA GLN A 152 16.07 -13.69 -7.06
C GLN A 152 15.14 -12.62 -7.64
N PHE A 153 14.71 -11.67 -6.80
CA PHE A 153 13.88 -10.56 -7.23
C PHE A 153 14.60 -9.67 -8.25
N GLY A 154 15.81 -9.23 -7.92
CA GLY A 154 16.65 -8.38 -8.77
C GLY A 154 16.93 -8.98 -10.14
N SER A 155 17.28 -10.28 -10.17
CA SER A 155 17.57 -11.01 -11.42
C SER A 155 16.40 -11.00 -12.41
N TRP A 156 15.17 -10.91 -11.91
CA TRP A 156 13.98 -10.84 -12.75
C TRP A 156 13.55 -9.40 -13.03
N VAL A 157 13.41 -8.57 -12.00
CA VAL A 157 12.81 -7.22 -12.11
C VAL A 157 13.70 -6.22 -12.86
N ASN A 158 15.03 -6.44 -12.87
CA ASN A 158 15.99 -5.59 -13.58
C ASN A 158 15.98 -5.79 -15.10
N LYS A 159 15.27 -6.80 -15.62
CA LYS A 159 15.07 -6.98 -17.06
C LYS A 159 14.10 -5.97 -17.65
N TYR A 160 13.29 -5.35 -16.79
CA TYR A 160 12.18 -4.49 -17.18
C TYR A 160 12.38 -3.09 -16.60
N ASP A 161 12.07 -2.07 -17.39
CA ASP A 161 12.11 -0.67 -17.00
C ASP A 161 10.84 -0.32 -16.21
N ASN A 162 9.69 -0.53 -16.85
CA ASN A 162 8.40 -0.11 -16.32
C ASN A 162 7.36 -1.25 -16.35
N PHE A 163 6.47 -1.26 -15.36
CA PHE A 163 5.33 -2.15 -15.20
C PHE A 163 4.06 -1.33 -15.04
N THR A 164 3.06 -1.59 -15.88
CA THR A 164 1.81 -0.81 -15.89
C THR A 164 0.59 -1.73 -15.84
N LEU A 165 -0.24 -1.57 -14.81
CA LEU A 165 -1.51 -2.28 -14.68
C LEU A 165 -2.51 -1.74 -15.72
N GLN A 166 -3.04 -2.63 -16.55
CA GLN A 166 -3.94 -2.29 -17.68
C GLN A 166 -5.41 -2.58 -17.35
N TYR A 167 -5.70 -3.71 -16.72
CA TYR A 167 -7.09 -4.14 -16.49
C TYR A 167 -7.22 -5.13 -15.33
N VAL A 168 -8.36 -5.09 -14.64
CA VAL A 168 -8.71 -6.02 -13.56
C VAL A 168 -10.11 -6.58 -13.79
N ASP A 169 -10.25 -7.88 -13.59
CA ASP A 169 -11.52 -8.58 -13.64
C ASP A 169 -11.72 -9.37 -12.34
N ILE A 170 -12.88 -9.20 -11.70
CA ILE A 170 -13.20 -9.84 -10.43
C ILE A 170 -14.11 -11.02 -10.71
N SER A 171 -13.66 -12.23 -10.38
CA SER A 171 -14.44 -13.46 -10.57
C SER A 171 -15.20 -13.86 -9.31
N TYR A 172 -14.69 -13.49 -8.13
CA TYR A 172 -15.30 -13.81 -6.84
C TYR A 172 -14.89 -12.78 -5.79
N SER A 173 -15.81 -12.44 -4.90
CA SER A 173 -15.51 -11.58 -3.75
C SER A 173 -16.47 -11.82 -2.59
N ASP A 174 -15.95 -11.78 -1.38
CA ASP A 174 -16.70 -11.68 -0.15
C ASP A 174 -16.04 -10.67 0.82
N SER A 175 -16.41 -10.71 2.11
CA SER A 175 -15.86 -9.80 3.12
C SER A 175 -14.37 -9.99 3.44
N ILE A 176 -13.78 -11.15 3.12
CA ILE A 176 -12.41 -11.52 3.49
C ILE A 176 -11.54 -11.97 2.31
N SER A 177 -12.13 -12.20 1.14
CA SER A 177 -11.44 -12.72 -0.04
C SER A 177 -11.90 -12.01 -1.31
N ILE A 178 -10.96 -11.71 -2.20
CA ILE A 178 -11.21 -11.18 -3.54
C ILE A 178 -10.34 -11.97 -4.52
N THR A 179 -10.96 -12.65 -5.47
CA THR A 179 -10.28 -13.45 -6.49
C THR A 179 -10.62 -12.91 -7.86
N GLY A 180 -9.63 -12.91 -8.75
CA GLY A 180 -9.81 -12.41 -10.09
C GLY A 180 -8.60 -12.63 -10.97
N SER A 181 -8.59 -11.90 -12.08
CA SER A 181 -7.47 -11.84 -13.01
C SER A 181 -7.09 -10.39 -13.27
N CYS A 182 -5.83 -10.15 -13.55
CA CYS A 182 -5.38 -8.84 -13.98
C CYS A 182 -4.39 -8.94 -15.12
N TYR A 183 -4.31 -7.86 -15.89
CA TYR A 183 -3.44 -7.70 -17.03
C TYR A 183 -2.55 -6.49 -16.82
N TYR A 184 -1.26 -6.65 -17.09
CA TYR A 184 -0.28 -5.58 -16.96
C TYR A 184 0.77 -5.72 -18.06
N THR A 185 1.33 -4.59 -18.47
CA THR A 185 2.47 -4.55 -19.38
C THR A 185 3.77 -4.50 -18.59
N ARG A 186 4.83 -5.01 -19.19
CA ARG A 186 6.21 -4.87 -18.73
C ARG A 186 7.09 -4.44 -19.91
N GLU A 187 7.84 -3.37 -19.74
CA GLU A 187 8.69 -2.80 -20.78
C GLU A 187 10.12 -3.26 -20.57
N LEU A 188 10.76 -3.85 -21.57
CA LEU A 188 12.14 -4.35 -21.49
C LEU A 188 13.14 -3.20 -21.48
N VAL A 189 14.15 -3.31 -20.62
CA VAL A 189 15.30 -2.40 -20.63
C VAL A 189 16.04 -2.56 -21.96
N ASN A 190 16.25 -1.47 -22.69
CA ASN A 190 16.94 -1.45 -24.01
C ASN A 190 16.33 -2.41 -25.05
N GLY A 191 15.02 -2.69 -24.96
CA GLY A 191 14.32 -3.68 -25.79
C GLY A 191 14.18 -3.28 -27.27
N MET A 192 15.24 -3.37 -28.07
CA MET A 192 15.09 -3.42 -29.53
C MET A 192 14.75 -4.85 -29.94
N THR A 193 13.47 -5.22 -29.90
CA THR A 193 12.98 -6.49 -30.47
C THR A 193 12.11 -6.23 -31.71
N LEU A 194 11.97 -7.23 -32.57
CA LEU A 194 11.12 -7.16 -33.78
C LEU A 194 9.64 -6.89 -33.46
N HIS A 195 9.21 -7.15 -32.21
CA HIS A 195 7.83 -7.01 -31.75
C HIS A 195 7.63 -5.83 -30.78
N GLY A 196 8.62 -4.93 -30.68
CA GLY A 196 8.62 -3.82 -29.71
C GLY A 196 9.25 -4.21 -28.37
N ASN A 197 9.19 -3.30 -27.40
CA ASN A 197 9.80 -3.48 -26.07
C ASN A 197 8.77 -3.83 -24.99
N THR A 198 7.49 -3.98 -25.32
CA THR A 198 6.40 -4.13 -24.35
C THR A 198 5.80 -5.52 -24.42
N ASP A 199 5.89 -6.27 -23.33
CA ASP A 199 5.21 -7.56 -23.18
C ASP A 199 3.89 -7.35 -22.40
N LEU A 200 2.78 -7.87 -22.92
CA LEU A 200 1.54 -8.00 -22.17
C LEU A 200 1.53 -9.31 -21.34
N THR A 201 1.30 -9.21 -20.04
CA THR A 201 1.20 -10.37 -19.14
C THR A 201 -0.13 -10.37 -18.40
N GLY A 202 -0.72 -11.56 -18.24
CA GLY A 202 -1.89 -11.77 -17.40
C GLY A 202 -1.58 -12.73 -16.24
N MET A 203 -2.25 -12.53 -15.11
CA MET A 203 -2.17 -13.44 -13.95
C MET A 203 -3.50 -13.54 -13.23
N THR A 204 -3.75 -14.70 -12.61
CA THR A 204 -4.78 -14.83 -11.59
C THR A 204 -4.25 -14.31 -10.25
N PHE A 205 -5.14 -13.85 -9.39
CA PHE A 205 -4.79 -13.43 -8.04
C PHE A 205 -5.90 -13.80 -7.03
N THR A 206 -5.48 -14.03 -5.79
CA THR A 206 -6.35 -14.03 -4.61
C THR A 206 -5.80 -13.01 -3.62
N LEU A 207 -6.66 -12.10 -3.18
CA LEU A 207 -6.40 -11.19 -2.08
C LEU A 207 -7.17 -11.66 -0.86
N SER A 208 -6.52 -11.65 0.30
CA SER A 208 -7.16 -11.95 1.58
C SER A 208 -7.06 -10.76 2.52
N GLN A 209 -8.14 -10.49 3.23
CA GLN A 209 -8.21 -9.45 4.25
C GLN A 209 -7.43 -9.91 5.49
N THR A 210 -6.50 -9.08 5.95
CA THR A 210 -5.72 -9.33 7.17
C THR A 210 -5.91 -8.19 8.17
N GLN A 211 -5.37 -8.33 9.38
CA GLN A 211 -5.32 -7.24 10.36
C GLN A 211 -4.57 -6.01 9.82
N ASN A 212 -3.65 -6.21 8.86
CA ASN A 212 -2.84 -5.16 8.25
C ASN A 212 -3.34 -4.73 6.86
N GLY A 213 -4.62 -4.98 6.56
CA GLY A 213 -5.26 -4.68 5.28
C GLY A 213 -5.23 -5.85 4.28
N TRP A 214 -5.63 -5.59 3.05
CA TRP A 214 -5.63 -6.58 1.96
C TRP A 214 -4.20 -6.99 1.59
N LYS A 215 -4.00 -8.30 1.39
CA LYS A 215 -2.72 -8.88 0.95
C LYS A 215 -2.96 -9.85 -0.19
N LEU A 216 -2.06 -9.86 -1.16
CA LEU A 216 -1.98 -10.91 -2.16
C LEU A 216 -1.45 -12.18 -1.50
N THR A 217 -2.30 -13.20 -1.47
CA THR A 217 -2.03 -14.49 -0.83
C THR A 217 -1.77 -15.59 -1.84
N GLU A 218 -2.31 -15.44 -3.05
CA GLU A 218 -2.09 -16.36 -4.15
C GLU A 218 -1.98 -15.59 -5.47
N SER A 219 -1.14 -16.09 -6.37
CA SER A 219 -1.13 -15.68 -7.77
C SER A 219 -0.67 -16.82 -8.65
N GLY A 220 -1.19 -16.89 -9.88
CA GLY A 220 -0.88 -17.95 -10.83
C GLY A 220 -0.95 -17.49 -12.28
N ALA A 221 -0.56 -18.37 -13.19
CA ALA A 221 -0.76 -18.16 -14.61
C ALA A 221 -2.24 -18.23 -14.99
N LEU A 222 -2.64 -17.50 -16.04
CA LEU A 222 -3.95 -17.67 -16.63
C LEU A 222 -4.08 -19.06 -17.27
N THR A 223 -5.29 -19.62 -17.24
CA THR A 223 -5.61 -20.90 -17.89
C THR A 223 -5.39 -20.84 -19.41
N ASN A 224 -5.72 -19.70 -20.02
CA ASN A 224 -5.46 -19.41 -21.42
C ASN A 224 -4.45 -18.26 -21.51
N PRO A 225 -3.16 -18.56 -21.71
CA PRO A 225 -2.12 -17.53 -21.78
C PRO A 225 -2.32 -16.65 -23.02
N ILE A 226 -2.17 -15.34 -22.82
CA ILE A 226 -2.21 -14.36 -23.90
C ILE A 226 -0.88 -14.40 -24.67
N ASN A 227 -0.94 -14.20 -25.99
CA ASN A 227 0.25 -13.89 -26.77
C ASN A 227 0.77 -12.49 -26.36
N PRO A 228 1.91 -12.38 -25.66
CA PRO A 228 2.37 -11.11 -25.08
C PRO A 228 2.71 -10.06 -26.14
N TYR A 229 2.89 -10.47 -27.39
CA TYR A 229 3.27 -9.63 -28.53
C TYR A 229 2.09 -9.25 -29.44
N ASN A 230 0.86 -9.64 -29.10
CA ASN A 230 -0.31 -9.32 -29.92
C ASN A 230 -0.83 -7.90 -29.59
N PRO A 231 -0.63 -6.90 -30.48
CA PRO A 231 -1.05 -5.52 -30.22
C PRO A 231 -2.57 -5.37 -30.13
N ASP A 232 -3.33 -6.22 -30.80
CA ASP A 232 -4.79 -6.15 -30.82
C ASP A 232 -5.38 -6.45 -29.43
N VAL A 233 -4.77 -7.39 -28.70
CA VAL A 233 -5.22 -7.75 -27.34
C VAL A 233 -4.96 -6.60 -26.37
N LEU A 234 -3.80 -5.94 -26.46
CA LEU A 234 -3.49 -4.79 -25.62
C LEU A 234 -4.44 -3.62 -25.94
N ALA A 235 -4.71 -3.36 -27.22
CA ALA A 235 -5.67 -2.33 -27.64
C ALA A 235 -7.08 -2.61 -27.11
N GLU A 236 -7.54 -3.85 -27.21
CA GLU A 236 -8.85 -4.27 -26.69
C GLU A 236 -8.95 -4.10 -25.17
N LEU A 237 -7.90 -4.47 -24.42
CA LEU A 237 -7.85 -4.27 -22.96
C LEU A 237 -7.87 -2.80 -22.59
N LYS A 238 -7.14 -1.94 -23.31
CA LYS A 238 -7.18 -0.49 -23.11
C LYS A 238 -8.57 0.08 -23.40
N GLN A 239 -9.24 -0.37 -24.45
CA GLN A 239 -10.60 0.02 -24.73
C GLN A 239 -11.55 -0.40 -23.62
N LYS A 240 -11.46 -1.66 -23.15
CA LYS A 240 -12.24 -2.16 -21.99
C LYS A 240 -11.97 -1.33 -20.73
N ALA A 241 -10.72 -0.92 -20.49
CA ALA A 241 -10.34 -0.06 -19.39
C ALA A 241 -10.99 1.34 -19.51
N LEU A 242 -10.94 1.96 -20.68
CA LEU A 242 -11.60 3.24 -20.95
C LEU A 242 -13.12 3.16 -20.75
N GLU A 243 -13.75 2.08 -21.20
CA GLU A 243 -15.18 1.87 -21.03
C GLU A 243 -15.57 1.71 -19.56
N LYS A 244 -14.82 0.89 -18.81
CA LYS A 244 -15.10 0.52 -17.41
C LYS A 244 -14.67 1.59 -16.40
N TYR A 245 -13.45 2.12 -16.55
CA TYR A 245 -12.80 3.02 -15.59
C TYR A 245 -12.77 4.48 -16.03
N LYS A 246 -13.13 4.78 -17.29
CA LYS A 246 -13.00 6.11 -17.90
C LYS A 246 -11.54 6.60 -17.99
N THR A 247 -10.59 5.67 -17.88
CA THR A 247 -9.15 5.89 -18.06
C THR A 247 -8.51 4.56 -18.50
N ASP A 248 -7.45 4.63 -19.30
CA ASP A 248 -6.58 3.49 -19.62
C ASP A 248 -5.37 3.41 -18.68
N THR A 249 -5.23 4.37 -17.76
CA THR A 249 -4.11 4.49 -16.84
C THR A 249 -4.60 4.33 -15.40
N LEU A 250 -4.66 3.08 -14.92
CA LEU A 250 -5.21 2.76 -13.60
C LEU A 250 -4.41 3.40 -12.45
N ALA A 251 -3.13 3.73 -12.64
CA ALA A 251 -2.33 4.45 -11.63
C ALA A 251 -2.82 5.88 -11.36
N SER A 252 -3.47 6.50 -12.36
CA SER A 252 -4.08 7.84 -12.27
C SER A 252 -5.51 7.80 -11.73
N LEU A 253 -6.03 6.60 -11.44
CA LEU A 253 -7.39 6.41 -11.02
C LEU A 253 -7.63 7.14 -9.69
N TRP A 254 -8.55 8.11 -9.74
CA TRP A 254 -8.93 8.99 -8.63
C TRP A 254 -7.88 10.00 -8.17
N GLN A 255 -6.82 10.26 -8.95
CA GLN A 255 -5.97 11.44 -8.75
C GLN A 255 -6.79 12.74 -8.94
#